data_AF-A0A645I6J5-F1
#
_entry.id   AF-A0A645I6J5-F1
#
_cell.length_a   1.000
_cell.length_b   1.000
_cell.length_c   1.000
_cell.angle_alpha   90.00
_cell.angle_beta   90.00
_cell.angle_gamma   90.00
#
_symmetry.space_group_name_H-M   'P 1'
#
loop_
_entity.id
_entity.type
_entity.pdbx_description
1 polymer ?
#
loop_
_entity_poly.entity_id
_entity_poly.type
_entity_poly.pdbx_seq_one_letter_code
_entity_poly.pdbx_strand_id
1 'polypeptide(L)'
;MIAPVDPKAAVTILWQDKLASSDNLERDTATLAQQYVAEYAGAAAAVKAGVADLTATAANVRDTVVAAMEILETKRVQRLPKKHGNLSL
;
A
#
# COMPACT_ATOMS: atom_id res chain seq x y z
N MET A 1 3.24 5.38 3.81
CA MET A 1 2.35 5.54 2.64
C MET A 1 2.43 4.26 1.82
N ILE A 2 1.30 3.71 1.35
CA ILE A 2 1.26 2.43 0.63
C ILE A 2 1.12 2.72 -0.86
N ALA A 3 2.08 2.29 -1.67
CA ALA A 3 2.06 2.41 -3.13
C ALA A 3 2.97 1.32 -3.74
N PRO A 4 2.74 0.89 -5.00
CA PRO A 4 3.62 -0.06 -5.69
C PRO A 4 5.06 0.46 -5.91
N VAL A 5 5.19 1.77 -6.12
CA VAL A 5 6.45 2.48 -6.36
C VAL A 5 6.30 3.92 -5.84
N ASP A 6 7.42 4.63 -5.70
CA ASP A 6 7.39 6.05 -5.37
C ASP A 6 6.46 6.83 -6.34
N PRO A 7 5.54 7.68 -5.84
CA PRO A 7 4.59 8.40 -6.67
C PRO A 7 5.24 9.27 -7.75
N LYS A 8 6.38 9.92 -7.48
CA LYS A 8 7.05 10.74 -8.50
C LYS A 8 7.62 9.86 -9.60
N ALA A 9 8.17 8.69 -9.27
CA ALA A 9 8.61 7.71 -10.26
C ALA A 9 7.44 7.07 -11.01
N ALA A 10 6.28 6.87 -10.37
CA ALA A 10 5.10 6.34 -11.02
C ALA A 10 4.61 7.28 -12.12
N VAL A 11 4.51 8.58 -11.83
CA VAL A 11 3.94 9.56 -12.77
C VAL A 11 4.83 9.83 -13.97
N THR A 12 6.16 9.72 -13.83
CA THR A 12 7.09 9.89 -14.97
C THR A 12 6.95 8.78 -16.00
N ILE A 13 6.55 7.58 -15.57
CA ILE A 13 6.32 6.43 -16.47
C ILE A 13 4.87 6.43 -16.97
N LEU A 14 3.90 6.58 -16.08
CA LEU A 14 2.47 6.45 -16.40
C LEU A 14 1.91 7.65 -17.18
N TRP A 15 2.44 8.84 -16.94
CA TRP A 15 1.97 10.10 -17.54
C TRP A 15 3.08 10.83 -18.27
N GLN A 16 4.00 10.07 -18.87
CA GLN A 16 5.09 10.60 -19.68
C GLN A 16 4.58 11.57 -20.76
N ASP A 17 3.49 11.25 -21.45
CA ASP A 17 2.92 12.11 -22.49
C ASP A 17 2.46 13.47 -21.96
N LYS A 18 1.88 13.50 -20.74
CA LYS A 18 1.42 14.74 -20.09
C LYS A 18 2.60 15.61 -19.65
N LEU A 19 3.69 14.96 -19.23
CA LEU A 19 4.92 15.64 -18.83
C LEU A 19 5.75 16.10 -20.02
N ALA A 20 5.66 15.42 -21.17
CA ALA A 20 6.35 15.81 -22.40
C ALA A 20 5.85 17.15 -22.96
N SER A 21 4.59 17.51 -22.71
CA SER A 21 4.00 18.80 -23.06
C SER A 21 4.10 19.85 -21.95
N SER A 22 4.85 19.59 -20.88
CA SER A 22 4.92 20.48 -19.71
C SER A 22 5.89 21.64 -19.92
N ASP A 23 5.44 22.84 -19.56
CA ASP A 23 6.29 24.04 -19.51
C ASP A 23 7.15 24.10 -18.24
N ASN A 24 6.75 23.36 -17.19
CA ASN A 24 7.49 23.26 -15.93
C ASN A 24 7.39 21.84 -15.37
N LEU A 25 8.34 21.01 -15.79
CA LEU A 25 8.36 19.59 -15.48
C LEU A 25 8.36 19.31 -13.97
N GLU A 26 9.08 20.09 -13.17
CA GLU A 26 9.13 19.87 -11.71
C GLU A 26 7.78 20.12 -11.05
N ARG A 27 7.14 21.24 -11.38
CA ARG A 27 5.83 21.60 -10.84
C ARG A 27 4.78 20.58 -11.26
N ASP A 28 4.73 20.24 -12.54
CA ASP A 28 3.69 19.36 -13.07
C ASP A 28 3.88 17.92 -12.58
N THR A 29 5.11 17.45 -12.46
CA THR A 29 5.42 16.16 -11.82
C THR A 29 4.95 16.14 -10.36
N ALA A 30 5.16 17.23 -9.60
CA ALA A 30 4.71 17.30 -8.22
C ALA A 30 3.17 17.30 -8.11
N THR A 31 2.48 18.05 -8.98
CA THR A 31 1.01 18.08 -9.02
C THR A 31 0.43 16.72 -9.40
N LEU A 32 0.97 16.09 -10.45
CA LEU A 32 0.57 14.75 -10.86
C LEU A 32 0.85 13.73 -9.75
N ALA A 33 2.01 13.79 -9.10
CA ALA A 33 2.31 12.88 -8.00
C ALA A 33 1.28 12.97 -6.86
N GLN A 34 0.78 14.17 -6.54
CA GLN A 34 -0.30 14.34 -5.57
C GLN A 34 -1.63 13.72 -6.04
N GLN A 35 -1.96 13.84 -7.33
CA GLN A 35 -3.13 13.17 -7.91
C GLN A 35 -2.99 11.65 -7.82
N TYR A 36 -1.81 11.12 -8.16
CA TYR A 36 -1.51 9.70 -8.02
C TYR A 36 -1.68 9.23 -6.57
N VAL A 37 -1.21 10.04 -5.60
CA VAL A 37 -1.37 9.73 -4.18
C VAL A 37 -2.86 9.61 -3.81
N ALA A 38 -3.68 10.57 -4.23
CA ALA A 38 -5.09 10.63 -3.88
C ALA A 38 -5.90 9.47 -4.46
N GLU A 39 -5.56 9.01 -5.66
CA GLU A 39 -6.31 7.97 -6.37
C GLU A 39 -5.84 6.55 -6.07
N TYR A 40 -4.51 6.33 -5.98
CA TYR A 40 -3.93 4.99 -6.02
C TYR A 40 -3.11 4.62 -4.80
N ALA A 41 -2.88 5.55 -3.86
CA ALA A 41 -1.97 5.31 -2.76
C ALA A 41 -2.57 5.63 -1.39
N GLY A 42 -1.94 5.08 -0.36
CA GLY A 42 -2.33 5.27 1.03
C GLY A 42 -3.27 4.20 1.56
N ALA A 43 -3.70 4.40 2.80
CA ALA A 43 -4.43 3.38 3.57
C ALA A 43 -5.83 3.09 3.01
N ALA A 44 -6.55 4.13 2.58
CA ALA A 44 -7.87 3.97 1.99
C ALA A 44 -7.83 3.19 0.67
N ALA A 45 -6.84 3.47 -0.19
CA ALA A 45 -6.62 2.72 -1.43
C ALA A 45 -6.29 1.25 -1.14
N ALA A 46 -5.47 0.97 -0.12
CA ALA A 46 -5.12 -0.39 0.30
C ALA A 46 -6.35 -1.19 0.78
N VAL A 47 -7.23 -0.56 1.56
CA VAL A 47 -8.49 -1.18 2.01
C VAL A 47 -9.42 -1.45 0.82
N LYS A 48 -9.59 -0.47 -0.07
CA LYS A 48 -10.40 -0.63 -1.29
C LYS A 48 -9.89 -1.76 -2.20
N ALA A 49 -8.57 -1.93 -2.28
CA ALA A 49 -7.94 -3.00 -3.05
C ALA A 49 -7.97 -4.37 -2.36
N GLY A 50 -8.46 -4.47 -1.12
CA GLY A 50 -8.53 -5.72 -0.36
C GLY A 50 -7.16 -6.25 0.11
N VAL A 51 -6.11 -5.41 0.05
CA VAL A 51 -4.77 -5.77 0.55
C VAL A 51 -4.58 -5.39 2.02
N ALA A 52 -5.52 -4.64 2.60
CA ALA A 52 -5.64 -4.37 4.02
C ALA A 52 -7.11 -4.50 4.45
N ASP A 53 -7.37 -5.01 5.65
CA ASP A 53 -8.74 -5.22 6.13
C ASP A 53 -9.42 -3.92 6.59
N LEU A 54 -8.65 -3.00 7.20
CA LEU A 54 -9.18 -1.76 7.77
C LEU A 54 -8.09 -0.68 7.91
N THR A 55 -8.52 0.54 8.21
CA THR A 55 -7.66 1.62 8.70
C THR A 55 -7.95 1.90 10.17
N ALA A 56 -6.92 2.16 10.99
CA ALA A 56 -7.08 2.54 12.39
C ALA A 56 -6.47 3.93 12.65
N THR A 57 -7.11 4.72 13.51
CA THR A 57 -6.53 5.96 14.03
C THR A 57 -5.52 5.64 15.12
N ALA A 58 -4.53 6.51 15.36
CA ALA A 58 -3.49 6.27 16.36
C ALA A 58 -4.06 5.95 17.76
N ALA A 59 -5.18 6.57 18.14
CA ALA A 59 -5.86 6.31 19.40
C ALA A 59 -6.48 4.90 19.47
N ASN A 60 -7.00 4.38 18.36
CA ASN A 60 -7.78 3.13 18.33
C ASN A 60 -6.95 1.90 17.93
N VAL A 61 -5.65 2.07 17.63
CA VAL A 61 -4.77 0.98 17.18
C VAL A 61 -4.75 -0.16 18.20
N ARG A 62 -4.63 0.15 19.50
CA ARG A 62 -4.56 -0.88 20.54
C ARG A 62 -5.84 -1.73 20.56
N ASP A 63 -6.99 -1.09 20.61
CA ASP A 63 -8.28 -1.78 20.68
C ASP A 63 -8.52 -2.64 19.44
N THR A 64 -8.12 -2.14 18.27
CA THR A 64 -8.23 -2.87 17.00
C THR A 64 -7.35 -4.12 16.99
N VAL A 65 -6.13 -4.04 17.53
CA VAL A 65 -5.23 -5.19 17.66
C VAL A 65 -5.77 -6.21 18.65
N VAL A 66 -6.30 -5.76 19.79
CA VAL A 66 -6.91 -6.66 20.80
C VAL A 66 -8.06 -7.45 20.16
N ALA A 67 -8.99 -6.77 19.50
CA ALA A 67 -10.11 -7.41 18.81
C ALA A 67 -9.64 -8.42 17.74
N ALA A 68 -8.60 -8.07 16.97
CA ALA A 68 -8.01 -8.98 15.99
C ALA A 68 -7.39 -10.23 16.64
N MET A 69 -6.72 -10.09 17.79
CA MET A 69 -6.13 -11.22 18.52
C MET A 69 -7.19 -12.16 19.10
N GLU A 70 -8.29 -11.61 19.61
CA GLU A 70 -9.43 -12.40 20.11
C GLU A 70 -10.03 -13.27 19.00
N ILE A 71 -10.24 -12.71 17.80
CA ILE A 71 -10.72 -13.47 16.64
C ILE A 71 -9.74 -14.59 16.24
N LEU A 72 -8.44 -14.34 16.39
CA LEU A 72 -7.38 -15.25 15.96
C LEU A 72 -7.00 -16.31 17.00
N GLU A 73 -7.52 -16.26 18.22
CA GLU A 73 -7.13 -17.12 19.35
C GLU A 73 -7.19 -18.63 19.00
N THR A 74 -8.22 -19.04 18.27
CA THR A 74 -8.45 -20.45 17.92
C THR A 74 -7.92 -20.84 16.54
N LYS A 75 -7.21 -19.93 15.84
CA LYS A 75 -6.72 -20.19 14.48
C LYS A 75 -5.75 -21.37 14.44
N ARG A 76 -6.00 -22.33 13.55
CA ARG A 76 -5.12 -23.47 13.24
C ARG A 76 -4.91 -23.54 11.73
N VAL A 77 -3.66 -23.58 11.30
CA VAL A 77 -3.28 -23.61 9.87
C VAL A 77 -2.31 -24.75 9.64
N GLN A 78 -2.61 -25.61 8.67
CA GLN A 78 -1.72 -26.67 8.24
C GLN A 78 -0.91 -26.24 7.01
N ARG A 79 0.32 -26.75 6.91
CA ARG A 79 1.21 -26.53 5.76
C ARG A 79 1.48 -27.87 5.08
N LEU A 80 1.93 -27.82 3.83
CA LEU A 80 2.33 -29.03 3.10
C LEU A 80 3.48 -29.77 3.83
N PRO A 81 3.45 -31.12 3.90
CA PRO A 81 4.52 -31.91 4.51
C PRO A 81 5.88 -31.68 3.84
N LYS A 82 6.90 -31.36 4.64
CA LYS A 82 8.30 -31.17 4.20
C LYS A 82 9.26 -31.35 5.39
N LYS A 83 10.53 -31.71 5.13
CA LYS A 83 11.57 -31.82 6.18
C LYS A 83 11.86 -30.46 6.85
N HIS A 84 12.08 -29.44 6.04
CA HIS A 84 12.19 -28.03 6.43
C HIS A 84 12.00 -27.16 5.16
N GLY A 85 11.91 -25.83 5.32
CA GLY A 85 11.94 -24.91 4.19
C GLY A 85 13.36 -24.74 3.62
N ASN A 86 13.45 -24.08 2.47
CA ASN A 86 14.70 -23.57 1.90
C ASN A 86 14.63 -22.04 1.92
N LEU A 87 14.86 -21.44 3.08
CA LEU A 87 14.88 -19.98 3.23
C LEU A 87 16.19 -19.46 2.63
N SER A 88 16.13 -18.41 1.80
CA SER A 88 17.32 -17.76 1.24
C SER A 88 18.24 -17.28 2.37
N LEU A 89 19.52 -17.64 2.28
CA LEU A 89 20.61 -17.20 3.17
C LEU A 89 21.33 -15.98 2.59
#